data_AF-A0A7D6GP07-F1
#
_entry.id   AF-A0A7D6GP07-F1
#
_cell.length_a   1.000
_cell.length_b   1.000
_cell.length_c   1.000
_cell.angle_alpha   90.00
_cell.angle_beta   90.00
_cell.angle_gamma   90.00
#
_symmetry.space_group_name_H-M   'P 1'
#
loop_
_entity.id
_entity.type
_entity.pdbx_description
1 polymer ?
#
loop_
_entity_poly.entity_id
_entity_poly.type
_entity_poly.pdbx_seq_one_letter_code
_entity_poly.pdbx_strand_id
1 'polypeptide(L)' 'MASPGVSIPDEMIEDVDEIAYERSEPGNSVSRSEIIREAIDEYLERQDCRPDQANDDSVEGAQATN' A
#
# COMPACT_ATOMS: atom_id res chain seq x y z
N MET A 1 -15.80 -8.47 -16.11
CA MET A 1 -14.96 -8.39 -14.90
C MET A 1 -15.15 -6.98 -14.35
N ALA A 2 -15.71 -6.83 -13.16
CA ALA A 2 -15.85 -5.51 -12.53
C ALA A 2 -14.50 -5.16 -11.89
N SER A 3 -13.93 -4.01 -12.26
CA SER A 3 -12.77 -3.47 -11.56
C SER A 3 -13.28 -2.69 -10.34
N PRO A 4 -12.91 -3.08 -9.12
CA PRO A 4 -13.25 -2.29 -7.94
C PRO A 4 -12.60 -0.90 -8.06
N GLY A 5 -13.39 0.15 -7.83
CA GLY A 5 -12.89 1.52 -7.73
C GLY A 5 -12.45 1.80 -6.30
N VAL A 6 -11.32 2.47 -6.13
CA VAL A 6 -10.84 2.98 -4.85
C VAL A 6 -10.74 4.50 -4.93
N SER A 7 -11.12 5.17 -3.84
CA SER A 7 -10.94 6.61 -3.70
C SER A 7 -9.67 6.87 -2.91
N ILE A 8 -8.80 7.72 -3.45
CA ILE A 8 -7.61 8.23 -2.77
C ILE A 8 -7.71 9.75 -2.66
N PRO A 9 -7.07 10.37 -1.66
CA PRO A 9 -7.00 11.83 -1.54
C PRO A 9 -6.43 12.50 -2.79
N ASP A 10 -6.92 13.69 -3.11
CA ASP A 10 -6.48 14.43 -4.32
C ASP A 10 -4.98 14.75 -4.27
N GLU A 11 -4.44 15.07 -3.10
CA GLU A 11 -2.99 15.29 -2.92
C GLU A 11 -2.14 14.07 -3.35
N MET A 12 -2.64 12.85 -3.12
CA MET A 12 -1.94 11.63 -3.52
C MET A 12 -2.05 11.37 -5.02
N ILE A 13 -3.11 11.89 -5.68
CA ILE A 13 -3.24 11.77 -7.14
C ILE A 13 -2.15 12.60 -7.82
N GLU A 14 -1.88 13.81 -7.30
CA GLU A 14 -0.81 14.67 -7.80
C GLU A 14 0.56 13.99 -7.68
N ASP A 15 0.86 13.41 -6.52
CA ASP A 15 2.11 12.67 -6.30
C ASP A 15 2.24 11.46 -7.26
N VAL A 16 1.17 10.68 -7.44
CA VAL A 16 1.17 9.52 -8.35
C VAL A 16 1.35 9.95 -9.81
N ASP A 17 0.80 11.11 -10.19
CA ASP A 17 0.97 11.68 -11.53
C ASP A 17 2.38 12.16 -11.79
N GLU A 18 3.01 12.81 -10.81
CA GLU A 18 4.40 13.23 -10.90
C GLU A 18 5.31 12.01 -11.09
N ILE A 19 5.15 10.97 -10.29
CA ILE A 19 5.92 9.73 -10.40
C ILE A 19 5.73 9.06 -11.77
N ALA A 20 4.49 9.00 -12.26
CA ALA A 20 4.19 8.42 -13.57
C ALA A 20 4.85 9.23 -14.71
N TYR A 21 4.86 10.56 -14.60
CA TYR A 21 5.53 11.44 -15.55
C TYR A 21 7.05 11.26 -15.53
N GLU A 22 7.68 11.25 -14.35
CA GLU A 22 9.12 11.09 -14.21
C GLU A 22 9.64 9.75 -14.72
N ARG A 23 8.86 8.68 -14.57
CA ARG A 23 9.20 7.33 -15.03
C ARG A 23 8.84 7.07 -16.49
N SER A 24 8.09 7.97 -17.13
CA SER A 24 7.76 7.84 -18.55
C SER A 24 8.95 8.22 -19.43
N GLU A 25 9.15 7.46 -20.50
CA GLU A 25 10.19 7.72 -21.50
C GLU A 25 9.55 8.03 -22.87
N PRO A 26 10.29 8.66 -23.80
CA PRO A 26 9.80 8.87 -25.16
C PRO A 26 9.40 7.53 -25.83
N GLY A 27 8.10 7.36 -26.07
CA GLY A 27 7.54 6.13 -26.65
C GLY A 27 7.13 5.06 -25.64
N ASN A 28 7.33 5.29 -24.34
CA ASN A 28 6.88 4.42 -23.26
C ASN A 28 6.22 5.24 -22.14
N SER A 29 4.90 5.26 -22.10
CA SER A 29 4.15 5.96 -21.07
C SER A 29 3.81 5.05 -19.90
N VAL A 30 4.19 5.46 -18.69
CA VAL A 30 3.79 4.79 -17.44
C VAL A 30 2.45 5.36 -16.99
N SER A 31 1.52 4.48 -16.60
CA SER A 31 0.17 4.89 -16.15
C SER A 31 0.08 4.95 -14.62
N ARG A 32 -0.84 5.78 -14.10
CA ARG A 32 -1.19 5.81 -12.67
C ARG A 32 -1.47 4.43 -12.10
N SER A 33 -2.22 3.61 -12.87
CA SER A 33 -2.58 2.26 -12.46
C SER A 33 -1.37 1.33 -12.35
N GLU A 34 -0.31 1.59 -13.10
CA GLU A 34 0.94 0.83 -13.02
C GLU A 34 1.69 1.18 -11.75
N ILE A 35 1.84 2.48 -11.46
CA ILE A 35 2.44 2.96 -10.22
C ILE A 35 1.70 2.43 -8.99
N ILE A 36 0.37 2.46 -8.99
CA ILE A 36 -0.44 1.95 -7.87
C ILE A 36 -0.27 0.43 -7.70
N ARG A 37 -0.20 -0.34 -8.80
CA ARG A 37 0.02 -1.79 -8.72
C ARG A 37 1.39 -2.10 -8.15
N GLU A 38 2.44 -1.46 -8.64
CA GLU A 38 3.81 -1.64 -8.15
C GLU A 38 3.91 -1.30 -6.66
N ALA A 39 3.30 -0.20 -6.21
CA ALA A 39 3.29 0.18 -4.80
C ALA A 39 2.56 -0.84 -3.92
N ILE A 40 1.46 -1.44 -4.41
CA ILE A 40 0.74 -2.51 -3.70
C ILE A 40 1.60 -3.77 -3.64
N ASP A 41 2.21 -4.17 -4.77
CA ASP A 41 3.05 -5.36 -4.85
C ASP A 41 4.26 -5.23 -3.89
N GLU A 42 4.96 -4.08 -3.89
CA GLU A 42 6.03 -3.81 -2.93
C GLU A 42 5.58 -3.86 -1.47
N TYR A 43 4.38 -3.36 -1.18
CA TYR A 43 3.83 -3.41 0.17
C TYR A 43 3.55 -4.84 0.61
N LEU A 44 2.95 -5.65 -0.27
CA LEU A 44 2.65 -7.06 -0.02
C LEU A 44 3.95 -7.86 0.16
N GLU A 45 4.95 -7.67 -0.70
CA GLU A 45 6.25 -8.33 -0.57
C GLU A 45 6.93 -7.99 0.76
N ARG A 46 6.86 -6.73 1.20
CA ARG A 46 7.39 -6.31 2.51
C ARG A 46 6.63 -6.93 3.68
N GLN A 47 5.32 -7.15 3.55
CA GLN A 47 4.51 -7.80 4.57
C GLN A 47 4.74 -9.32 4.62
N ASP A 48 4.84 -9.98 3.47
CA ASP A 48 5.18 -11.41 3.37
C ASP A 48 6.59 -11.71 3.90
N CYS A 49 7.50 -10.73 3.81
CA CYS A 49 8.83 -10.81 4.41
C CYS A 49 8.86 -10.49 5.92
N ARG A 50 7.75 -10.05 6.53
CA ARG A 50 7.62 -9.93 7.99
C ARG A 50 7.11 -11.27 8.53
N PRO A 51 7.93 -12.03 9.29
CA PRO A 51 7.40 -13.19 10.00
C PRO A 51 6.40 -12.68 11.03
N ASP A 52 5.14 -13.08 10.87
CA ASP A 52 4.13 -13.16 11.94
C ASP A 52 4.14 -11.97 12.92
N GLN A 53 3.58 -10.83 12.51
CA GLN A 53 2.87 -9.98 13.48
C GLN A 53 1.46 -10.55 13.72
N ALA A 54 1.40 -11.84 14.03
CA ALA A 54 0.23 -12.42 14.66
C ALA A 54 0.19 -11.93 16.11
N ASN A 55 -0.73 -11.01 16.38
CA ASN A 55 -1.38 -10.81 17.67
C ASN A 55 -0.46 -10.89 18.92
N ASP A 56 0.25 -9.81 19.22
CA ASP A 56 0.55 -9.50 20.63
C ASP A 56 -0.46 -8.47 21.14
N ASP A 57 -1.73 -8.85 21.10
CA ASP A 57 -2.76 -8.28 21.95
C ASP A 57 -2.88 -9.20 23.19
N SER A 58 -1.73 -9.47 23.82
CA SER A 58 -1.69 -10.11 25.13
C SER A 58 -2.07 -9.06 26.17
N VAL A 59 -3.34 -8.68 26.16
CA VAL A 59 -4.03 -8.14 27.32
C VAL A 59 -4.04 -9.25 28.37
N GLU A 60 -2.98 -9.34 29.18
CA GLU A 60 -3.03 -9.98 30.49
C GLU A 60 -3.95 -9.16 31.39
N GLY A 61 -5.25 -9.41 31.22
CA GLY A 61 -6.25 -9.09 32.22
C GLY A 61 -6.11 -10.00 33.44
N ALA A 62 -6.25 -9.36 34.61
CA ALA A 62 -6.30 -9.91 35.97
C ALA A 62 -4.94 -10.34 36.56
N GLN A 63 -4.55 -9.90 37.76
CA GLN A 63 -5.35 -10.02 38.97
C GLN A 63 -5.18 -8.84 39.95
N ALA A 64 -6.33 -8.35 40.45
CA ALA A 64 -6.39 -7.68 41.74
C ALA A 64 -6.14 -8.72 42.85
N THR A 65 -5.31 -8.40 43.84
CA THR A 65 -5.32 -9.09 45.14
C THR A 65 -5.28 -8.06 46.26
N ASN A 66 -6.07 -8.34 47.30
CA ASN A 66 -6.38 -7.52 48.48
C ASN A 66 -5.16 -7.05 49.27
#